data_AF-A0A7K7YGA4-F1
#
_entry.id   AF-A0A7K7YGA4-F1
#
_cell.length_a   1.000
_cell.length_b   1.000
_cell.length_c   1.000
_cell.angle_alpha   90.00
_cell.angle_beta   90.00
_cell.angle_gamma   90.00
#
_symmetry.space_group_name_H-M   'P 1'
#
loop_
_entity.id
_entity.type
_entity.pdbx_description
1 polymer ?
#
loop_
_entity_poly.entity_id
_entity_poly.type
_entity_poly.pdbx_seq_one_letter_code
_entity_poly.pdbx_strand_id
1 'polypeptide(L)'
;SEGFYPISRREKARYLRPCPAPPPDPDAPDTQGPNRVLSERRSEQRRLLSAIGAAALPDSDLLKLNQLKFRKKRLRFGRSRIHEWGLFAMEPIAADEMVIEYVGQSIRQV
;
A
#
# COMPACT_ATOMS: atom_id res chain seq x y z
N SER A 1 -15.15 -36.38 21.76
CA SER A 1 -14.60 -35.39 20.83
C SER A 1 -14.62 -34.05 21.53
N GLU A 2 -13.47 -33.55 21.95
CA GLU A 2 -13.42 -32.22 22.59
C GLU A 2 -13.74 -31.15 21.54
N GLY A 3 -14.71 -30.28 21.85
CA GLY A 3 -15.23 -29.27 20.93
C GLY A 3 -14.32 -28.05 20.77
N PHE A 4 -14.71 -27.15 19.87
CA PHE A 4 -14.00 -25.89 19.64
C PHE A 4 -14.15 -24.96 20.85
N TYR A 5 -13.01 -24.54 21.43
CA TYR A 5 -12.97 -23.54 22.50
C TYR A 5 -12.36 -22.22 21.99
N PRO A 6 -12.96 -21.07 22.32
CA PRO A 6 -12.39 -19.77 21.98
C PRO A 6 -11.08 -19.56 22.75
N ILE A 7 -9.99 -19.39 22.02
CA ILE A 7 -8.66 -19.14 22.59
C ILE A 7 -8.64 -17.79 23.32
N SER A 8 -8.13 -17.78 24.56
CA SER A 8 -8.01 -16.56 25.36
C SER A 8 -7.04 -15.54 24.73
N ARG A 9 -7.20 -14.24 25.01
CA ARG A 9 -6.29 -13.19 24.46
C ARG A 9 -4.81 -13.45 24.79
N ARG A 10 -4.52 -13.90 26.02
CA ARG A 10 -3.15 -14.23 26.49
C ARG A 10 -2.56 -15.40 25.70
N GLU A 11 -3.38 -16.38 25.40
CA GLU A 11 -2.97 -17.57 24.66
C GLU A 11 -2.83 -17.27 23.16
N LYS A 12 -3.75 -16.49 22.59
CA LYS A 12 -3.66 -15.97 21.22
C LYS A 12 -2.37 -15.20 20.97
N ALA A 13 -1.88 -14.44 21.95
CA ALA A 13 -0.61 -13.71 21.86
C ALA A 13 0.62 -14.63 21.71
N ARG A 14 0.56 -15.88 22.21
CA ARG A 14 1.64 -16.87 22.03
C ARG A 14 1.71 -17.39 20.60
N TYR A 15 0.57 -17.54 19.94
CA TYR A 15 0.47 -18.02 18.55
C TYR A 15 0.71 -16.93 17.52
N LEU A 16 0.41 -15.67 17.87
CA LEU A 16 0.81 -14.52 17.09
C LEU A 16 2.32 -14.31 17.29
N ARG A 17 3.16 -15.13 16.62
CA ARG A 17 4.58 -14.81 16.47
C ARG A 17 4.64 -13.37 15.94
N PRO A 18 5.28 -12.42 16.66
CA PRO A 18 5.77 -11.22 16.00
C PRO A 18 6.64 -11.74 14.87
N CYS A 19 6.31 -11.43 13.62
CA CYS A 19 7.27 -11.67 12.56
C CYS A 19 8.55 -10.95 12.98
N PRO A 20 9.68 -11.64 13.15
CA PRO A 20 10.94 -10.93 13.25
C PRO A 20 10.99 -10.01 12.04
N ALA A 21 11.24 -8.72 12.28
CA ALA A 21 11.60 -7.83 11.20
C ALA A 21 12.76 -8.54 10.48
N PRO A 22 12.71 -8.69 9.14
CA PRO A 22 13.86 -9.23 8.43
C PRO A 22 15.09 -8.43 8.86
N PRO A 23 16.23 -9.08 9.17
CA PRO A 23 17.45 -8.36 9.46
C PRO A 23 17.72 -7.40 8.29
N PRO A 24 18.19 -6.17 8.55
CA PRO A 24 18.59 -5.28 7.47
C PRO A 24 19.70 -5.98 6.67
N ASP A 25 19.42 -6.24 5.39
CA ASP A 25 20.41 -6.79 4.47
C ASP A 25 21.60 -5.81 4.39
N PRO A 26 22.85 -6.26 4.63
CA PRO A 26 24.02 -5.38 4.60
C PRO A 26 24.34 -4.86 3.18
N ASP A 27 23.75 -5.47 2.15
CA ASP A 27 23.91 -5.09 0.74
C ASP A 27 22.66 -4.39 0.17
N ALA A 28 21.86 -3.74 1.01
CA ALA A 28 20.75 -2.92 0.53
C ALA A 28 21.32 -1.74 -0.27
N PRO A 29 21.01 -1.61 -1.58
CA PRO A 29 21.48 -0.47 -2.37
C PRO A 29 20.98 0.81 -1.72
N ASP A 30 21.89 1.78 -1.63
CA ASP A 30 21.69 3.11 -1.06
C ASP A 30 20.28 3.65 -1.40
N THR A 31 19.45 3.79 -0.35
CA THR A 31 18.02 4.15 -0.47
C THR A 31 17.82 5.59 -0.95
N GLN A 32 18.91 6.33 -1.20
CA GLN A 32 18.88 7.65 -1.82
C GLN A 32 18.68 7.63 -3.35
N GLY A 33 18.94 6.50 -4.03
CA GLY A 33 18.84 6.37 -5.49
C GLY A 33 17.46 6.06 -6.14
N PRO A 34 16.53 5.31 -5.52
CA PRO A 34 15.31 4.87 -6.21
C PRO A 34 14.32 6.02 -6.41
N ASN A 35 14.30 7.00 -5.49
CA ASN A 35 13.38 8.12 -5.57
C ASN A 35 13.62 9.02 -6.79
N ARG A 36 14.87 9.15 -7.27
CA ARG A 36 15.20 9.97 -8.44
C ARG A 36 14.70 9.33 -9.74
N VAL A 37 14.97 8.03 -9.92
CA VAL A 37 14.49 7.24 -11.07
C VAL A 37 12.96 7.11 -11.07
N LEU A 38 12.35 6.92 -9.89
CA LEU A 38 10.89 6.95 -9.74
C LEU A 38 10.32 8.35 -10.02
N SER A 39 11.02 9.42 -9.62
CA SER A 39 10.61 10.81 -9.88
C SER A 39 10.65 11.15 -11.37
N GLU A 40 11.69 10.73 -12.08
CA GLU A 40 11.83 10.92 -13.53
C GLU A 40 10.69 10.22 -14.28
N ARG A 41 10.46 8.93 -14.01
CA ARG A 41 9.34 8.18 -14.61
C ARG A 41 7.96 8.78 -14.30
N ARG A 42 7.76 9.35 -13.10
CA ARG A 42 6.53 10.08 -12.73
C ARG A 42 6.33 11.34 -13.59
N SER A 43 7.41 12.08 -13.81
CA SER A 43 7.35 13.33 -14.58
C SER A 43 7.02 13.06 -16.05
N GLU A 44 7.61 12.02 -16.62
CA GLU A 44 7.39 11.59 -18.01
C GLU A 44 5.96 11.11 -18.22
N GLN A 45 5.44 10.27 -17.31
CA GLN A 45 4.06 9.80 -17.42
C GLN A 45 3.06 10.94 -17.24
N ARG A 46 3.28 11.87 -16.29
CA ARG A 46 2.39 13.04 -16.13
C ARG A 46 2.37 13.89 -17.40
N ARG A 47 3.54 14.11 -18.01
CA ARG A 47 3.67 14.86 -19.26
C ARG A 47 2.92 14.16 -20.40
N LEU A 48 3.05 12.83 -20.52
CA LEU A 48 2.35 12.02 -21.52
C LEU A 48 0.83 12.05 -21.31
N LEU A 49 0.35 11.88 -20.07
CA LEU A 49 -1.07 11.94 -19.74
C LEU A 49 -1.67 13.33 -19.98
N SER A 50 -0.92 14.40 -19.69
CA SER A 50 -1.35 15.77 -19.98
C SER A 50 -1.41 16.05 -21.48
N ALA A 51 -0.49 15.49 -22.26
CA ALA A 51 -0.50 15.61 -23.72
C ALA A 51 -1.66 14.83 -24.36
N ILE A 52 -2.01 13.66 -23.81
CA ILE A 52 -3.11 12.82 -24.31
C ILE A 52 -4.48 13.35 -23.83
N GLY A 53 -4.58 13.83 -22.60
CA GLY A 53 -5.82 14.35 -22.01
C GLY A 53 -6.36 15.62 -22.68
N ALA A 54 -5.53 16.33 -23.44
CA ALA A 54 -5.98 17.44 -24.29
C ALA A 54 -6.76 16.98 -25.54
N ALA A 55 -6.70 15.69 -25.90
CA ALA A 55 -7.26 15.16 -27.15
C ALA A 55 -8.36 14.10 -26.98
N ALA A 56 -8.64 13.59 -25.78
CA ALA A 56 -9.53 12.44 -25.60
C ALA A 56 -10.62 12.68 -24.54
N LEU A 57 -11.84 12.82 -25.06
CA LEU A 57 -13.16 12.42 -24.56
C LEU A 57 -13.36 12.23 -23.03
N PRO A 58 -14.40 12.87 -22.44
CA PRO A 58 -14.66 12.91 -20.99
C PRO A 58 -14.96 11.55 -20.32
N ASP A 59 -15.10 10.46 -21.09
CA ASP A 59 -15.54 9.14 -20.60
C ASP A 59 -14.51 8.01 -20.79
N SER A 60 -13.26 8.29 -21.15
CA SER A 60 -12.28 7.22 -21.38
C SER A 60 -11.63 6.71 -20.08
N ASP A 61 -11.72 5.39 -19.84
CA ASP A 61 -11.04 4.65 -18.75
C ASP A 61 -9.51 4.86 -18.71
N LEU A 62 -8.92 5.53 -19.73
CA LEU A 62 -7.54 6.00 -19.76
C LEU A 62 -7.21 7.00 -18.63
N LEU A 63 -8.17 7.80 -18.15
CA LEU A 63 -7.98 8.70 -16.99
C LEU A 63 -8.30 8.04 -15.65
N LYS A 64 -8.82 6.81 -15.67
CA LYS A 64 -9.10 5.97 -14.49
C LYS A 64 -7.87 5.18 -14.03
N LEU A 65 -6.70 5.68 -14.40
CA LEU A 65 -5.42 5.18 -13.92
C LEU A 65 -5.29 5.55 -12.45
N ASN A 66 -5.26 4.53 -11.57
CA ASN A 66 -4.88 4.68 -10.17
C ASN A 66 -3.68 5.62 -10.04
N GLN A 67 -3.88 6.75 -9.35
CA GLN A 67 -2.91 7.85 -9.30
C GLN A 67 -1.61 7.46 -8.57
N LEU A 68 -1.60 6.28 -7.93
CA LEU A 68 -0.49 5.72 -7.19
C LEU A 68 0.20 4.53 -7.87
N LYS A 69 -0.03 4.28 -9.17
CA LYS A 69 0.67 3.18 -9.89
C LYS A 69 2.20 3.19 -9.72
N PHE A 70 2.80 4.36 -9.49
CA PHE A 70 4.26 4.54 -9.25
C PHE A 70 4.61 5.01 -7.83
N ARG A 71 3.65 4.99 -6.91
CA ARG A 71 3.75 5.47 -5.52
C ARG A 71 3.24 4.41 -4.53
N LYS A 72 3.42 3.12 -4.83
CA LYS A 72 2.97 2.05 -3.94
C LYS A 72 3.95 1.89 -2.78
N LYS A 73 3.53 2.28 -1.58
CA LYS A 73 4.27 2.01 -0.35
C LYS A 73 4.39 0.51 -0.08
N ARG A 74 5.49 0.07 0.54
CA ARG A 74 5.67 -1.32 0.97
C ARG A 74 4.80 -1.61 2.18
N LEU A 75 3.60 -2.11 1.94
CA LEU A 75 2.61 -2.45 2.97
C LEU A 75 2.34 -3.95 3.03
N ARG A 76 1.96 -4.44 4.21
CA ARG A 76 1.62 -5.86 4.44
C ARG A 76 0.32 -6.00 5.22
N PHE A 77 -0.50 -6.97 4.84
CA PHE A 77 -1.64 -7.42 5.64
C PHE A 77 -1.20 -8.45 6.68
N GLY A 78 -1.68 -8.29 7.91
CA GLY A 78 -1.38 -9.20 9.01
C GLY A 78 -2.46 -9.15 10.09
N ARG A 79 -2.38 -10.06 11.06
CA ARG A 79 -3.31 -10.05 12.20
C ARG A 79 -3.09 -8.80 13.04
N SER A 80 -4.15 -8.03 13.28
CA SER A 80 -4.08 -6.81 14.10
C SER A 80 -4.70 -7.03 15.48
N ARG A 81 -4.28 -6.19 16.43
CA ARG A 81 -4.78 -6.18 17.82
C ARG A 81 -6.12 -5.44 17.95
N ILE A 82 -6.41 -4.53 17.01
CA ILE A 82 -7.64 -3.73 17.01
C ILE A 82 -8.79 -4.56 16.43
N HIS A 83 -8.56 -5.15 15.25
CA HIS A 83 -9.50 -6.05 14.60
C HIS A 83 -8.74 -7.07 13.77
N GLU A 84 -9.37 -8.20 13.48
CA GLU A 84 -8.79 -9.42 12.91
C GLU A 84 -7.60 -9.22 11.97
N TRP A 85 -7.74 -8.33 10.99
CA TRP A 85 -6.71 -7.94 10.03
C TRP A 85 -6.38 -6.46 10.16
N GLY A 86 -5.12 -6.12 9.91
CA GLY A 86 -4.64 -4.74 9.78
C GLY A 86 -3.60 -4.61 8.68
N LEU A 87 -3.31 -3.35 8.34
CA LEU A 87 -2.33 -2.96 7.34
C LEU A 87 -1.12 -2.36 8.04
N PHE A 88 0.06 -2.92 7.78
CA PHE A 88 1.32 -2.54 8.43
C PHE A 88 2.30 -1.99 7.39
N ALA A 89 2.98 -0.90 7.72
CA ALA A 89 4.07 -0.36 6.91
C ALA A 89 5.36 -1.15 7.12
N MET A 90 6.01 -1.55 6.03
CA MET A 90 7.31 -2.23 6.02
C MET A 90 8.48 -1.27 5.79
N GLU A 91 8.18 0.01 5.62
CA GLU A 91 9.14 1.10 5.39
C GLU A 91 8.67 2.34 6.16
N PRO A 92 9.58 3.26 6.54
CA PRO A 92 9.21 4.51 7.17
C PRO A 92 8.41 5.39 6.19
N ILE A 93 7.34 6.01 6.70
CA ILE A 93 6.47 6.91 5.94
C ILE A 93 6.60 8.29 6.60
N ALA A 94 6.95 9.30 5.80
CA ALA A 94 7.06 10.67 6.28
C ALA A 94 5.68 11.29 6.53
N ALA A 95 5.64 12.35 7.32
CA ALA A 95 4.43 13.16 7.44
C ALA A 95 3.99 13.69 6.06
N ASP A 96 2.68 13.85 5.88
CA ASP A 96 2.04 14.38 4.65
C ASP A 96 2.24 13.54 3.38
N GLU A 97 2.83 12.34 3.49
CA GLU A 97 3.01 11.45 2.35
C GLU A 97 1.78 10.54 2.14
N MET A 98 1.31 10.49 0.89
CA MET A 98 0.20 9.61 0.51
C MET A 98 0.60 8.13 0.59
N VAL A 99 -0.20 7.32 1.28
CA VAL A 99 0.11 5.91 1.54
C VAL A 99 -0.50 4.97 0.50
N ILE A 100 -1.82 5.02 0.35
CA ILE A 100 -2.59 4.15 -0.56
C ILE A 100 -3.92 4.81 -0.90
N GLU A 101 -4.40 4.60 -2.12
CA GLU A 101 -5.77 4.98 -2.50
C GLU A 101 -6.76 3.91 -2.06
N TYR A 102 -7.85 4.34 -1.43
CA TYR A 102 -8.96 3.44 -1.10
C TYR A 102 -9.80 3.20 -2.36
N VAL A 103 -9.65 2.00 -2.94
CA VAL A 103 -10.39 1.61 -4.15
C VAL A 103 -11.58 0.74 -3.77
N GLY A 104 -12.75 1.08 -4.31
CA GLY A 104 -14.00 0.36 -4.10
C GLY A 104 -15.06 0.77 -5.12
N GLN A 105 -16.25 0.20 -5.00
CA GLN A 105 -17.40 0.61 -5.80
C GLN A 105 -18.07 1.84 -5.16
N SER A 106 -18.38 2.86 -5.96
CA SER A 106 -19.13 4.02 -5.49
C SER A 106 -20.63 3.69 -5.53
N ILE A 107 -21.27 3.69 -4.36
CA ILE A 107 -22.70 3.38 -4.20
C ILE A 107 -23.44 4.65 -3.82
N ARG A 108 -24.53 4.96 -4.54
CA ARG A 108 -25.41 6.10 -4.23
C ARG A 108 -26.41 5.72 -3.14
N GLN A 109 -26.66 6.63 -2.20
CA GLN A 109 -27.78 6.49 -1.27
C GLN A 109 -29.09 6.70 -2.03
N VAL A 110 -30.09 5.88 -1.72
CA VAL A 110 -31.46 5.99 -2.25
C VAL A 110 -32.32 6.85 -1.34
#